data_AF-A0A368HGA2-F1
#
_entry.id   AF-A0A368HGA2-F1
#
_cell.length_a   1.000
_cell.length_b   1.000
_cell.length_c   1.000
_cell.angle_alpha   90.00
_cell.angle_beta   90.00
_cell.angle_gamma   90.00
#
_symmetry.space_group_name_H-M   'P 1'
#
loop_
_entity.id
_entity.type
_entity.pdbx_description
1 polymer ?
#
loop_
_entity_poly.entity_id
_entity_poly.type
_entity_poly.pdbx_seq_one_letter_code
_entity_poly.pdbx_strand_id
1 'polypeptide(L)'
;MARVEWPIEVVYGAPIPDVRWVRLAPGSSVLDAIRRSGLLDDYPGLDIRARRVGIFGRFAALSDPVKAFDRVEIYAPLPEDPKEGRRRRAAVKSRIPRKCGAGSDAAFRRCVQAVLS
;
A
#
# COMPACT_ATOMS: atom_id res chain seq x y z
N MET A 1 -10.24 1.24 -39.00
CA MET A 1 -10.60 0.43 -37.81
C MET A 1 -10.12 1.16 -36.57
N ALA A 2 -11.01 1.55 -35.67
CA ALA A 2 -10.62 2.19 -34.42
C ALA A 2 -9.92 1.16 -33.53
N ARG A 3 -8.71 1.45 -33.05
CA ARG A 3 -8.06 0.61 -32.04
C ARG A 3 -8.81 0.80 -30.73
N VAL A 4 -9.30 -0.29 -30.15
CA VAL A 4 -9.89 -0.25 -28.80
C VAL A 4 -8.73 -0.11 -27.82
N GLU A 5 -8.80 0.92 -26.98
CA GLU A 5 -7.83 1.16 -25.91
C GLU A 5 -8.57 1.21 -24.57
N TRP A 6 -8.01 0.52 -23.57
CA TRP A 6 -8.49 0.48 -22.21
C TRP A 6 -7.71 1.48 -21.36
N PRO A 7 -8.38 2.50 -20.78
CA PRO A 7 -7.75 3.39 -19.83
C PRO A 7 -7.52 2.62 -18.53
N ILE A 8 -6.31 2.64 -18.00
CA ILE A 8 -5.92 1.93 -16.77
C ILE A 8 -5.18 2.92 -15.88
N GLU A 9 -5.47 2.86 -14.60
CA GLU A 9 -4.79 3.63 -13.57
C GLU A 9 -3.69 2.77 -12.95
N VAL A 10 -2.47 3.29 -12.84
CA VAL A 10 -1.35 2.62 -12.19
C VAL A 10 -0.91 3.45 -11.00
N VAL A 11 -0.91 2.84 -9.82
CA VAL A 11 -0.59 3.50 -8.55
C VAL A 11 0.64 2.84 -7.94
N TYR A 12 1.64 3.64 -7.61
CA TYR A 12 2.81 3.20 -6.87
C TYR A 12 2.79 3.77 -5.44
N GLY A 13 2.79 2.86 -4.45
CA GLY A 13 2.77 3.20 -3.02
C GLY A 13 4.11 3.71 -2.48
N ALA A 14 4.67 4.77 -3.05
CA ALA A 14 5.75 5.54 -2.44
C ALA A 14 5.22 6.37 -1.24
N PRO A 15 6.07 7.02 -0.41
CA PRO A 15 5.60 7.85 0.72
C PRO A 15 4.56 8.89 0.32
N ILE A 16 4.66 9.40 -0.91
CA ILE A 16 3.60 10.12 -1.61
C ILE A 16 3.18 9.23 -2.78
N PRO A 17 1.90 8.81 -2.89
CA PRO A 17 1.46 7.97 -3.98
C PRO A 17 1.70 8.62 -5.35
N ASP A 18 2.33 7.89 -6.27
CA ASP A 18 2.43 8.29 -7.67
C ASP A 18 1.34 7.58 -8.48
N VAL A 19 0.53 8.33 -9.19
CA VAL A 19 -0.64 7.86 -9.94
C VAL A 19 -0.47 8.22 -11.41
N ARG A 20 -0.50 7.22 -12.29
CA ARG A 20 -0.30 7.37 -13.74
C ARG A 20 -1.45 6.75 -14.51
N TRP A 21 -1.94 7.44 -15.53
CA TRP A 21 -2.94 6.90 -16.46
C TRP A 21 -2.27 6.39 -17.73
N VAL A 22 -2.59 5.15 -18.11
CA VAL A 22 -2.08 4.51 -19.32
C VAL A 22 -3.21 4.01 -20.18
N ARG A 23 -2.94 3.86 -21.48
CA ARG A 23 -3.85 3.24 -22.44
C ARG A 23 -3.22 1.98 -22.98
N LEU A 24 -3.95 0.87 -22.90
CA LEU A 24 -3.49 -0.45 -23.33
C LEU A 24 -4.52 -1.13 -24.23
N ALA A 25 -4.06 -2.06 -25.06
CA ALA A 25 -4.98 -2.88 -25.84
C ALA A 25 -5.68 -3.92 -24.94
N PRO A 26 -6.90 -4.36 -25.31
CA PRO A 26 -7.54 -5.50 -24.68
C PRO A 26 -6.61 -6.72 -24.62
N GLY A 27 -6.60 -7.42 -23.48
CA GLY A 27 -5.74 -8.58 -23.25
C GLY A 27 -4.33 -8.27 -22.77
N SER A 28 -4.00 -6.99 -22.55
CA SER A 28 -2.74 -6.60 -21.89
C SER A 28 -2.73 -7.08 -20.43
N SER A 29 -1.53 -7.27 -19.90
CA SER A 29 -1.31 -7.72 -18.52
C SER A 29 -1.04 -6.58 -17.55
N VAL A 30 -1.08 -6.89 -16.25
CA VAL A 30 -0.61 -5.99 -15.17
C VAL A 30 0.81 -5.50 -15.44
N LEU A 31 1.71 -6.39 -15.89
CA LEU A 31 3.09 -6.04 -16.23
C LEU A 31 3.15 -5.01 -17.36
N ASP A 32 2.31 -5.14 -18.37
CA ASP A 32 2.27 -4.20 -19.49
C ASP A 32 1.79 -2.82 -19.04
N ALA A 33 0.84 -2.77 -18.11
CA ALA A 33 0.38 -1.51 -17.52
C ALA A 33 1.52 -0.78 -16.78
N ILE A 34 2.28 -1.52 -15.96
CA ILE A 34 3.40 -0.97 -15.19
C ILE A 34 4.55 -0.54 -16.10
N ARG A 35 4.85 -1.29 -17.16
CA ARG A 35 5.86 -0.89 -18.15
C ARG A 35 5.43 0.35 -18.90
N ARG A 36 4.16 0.42 -19.31
CA ARG A 36 3.62 1.54 -20.07
C ARG A 36 3.53 2.83 -19.25
N SER A 37 3.47 2.75 -17.92
CA SER A 37 3.39 3.93 -17.06
C SER A 37 4.72 4.67 -16.91
N GLY A 38 5.84 4.07 -17.33
CA GLY A 38 7.18 4.66 -17.17
C GLY A 38 7.71 4.62 -15.75
N LEU A 39 6.98 4.01 -14.80
CA LEU A 39 7.40 3.94 -13.39
C LEU A 39 8.72 3.19 -13.21
N LEU A 40 9.02 2.21 -14.07
CA LEU A 40 10.30 1.48 -14.00
C LEU A 40 11.49 2.36 -14.40
N ASP A 41 11.25 3.36 -15.26
CA ASP A 41 12.28 4.28 -15.71
C ASP A 41 12.51 5.40 -14.69
N ASP A 42 11.41 5.94 -14.12
CA ASP A 42 11.44 6.98 -13.09
C ASP A 42 12.01 6.46 -11.74
N TYR A 43 11.86 5.16 -11.46
CA TYR A 43 12.30 4.51 -10.23
C TYR A 43 13.22 3.31 -10.52
N PRO A 44 14.52 3.52 -10.80
CA PRO A 44 15.45 2.42 -11.14
C PRO A 44 15.65 1.39 -10.01
N GLY A 45 15.27 1.70 -8.77
CA GLY A 45 15.26 0.77 -7.64
C GLY A 45 13.96 0.00 -7.43
N LEU A 46 12.95 0.19 -8.29
CA LEU A 46 11.68 -0.53 -8.25
C LEU A 46 11.84 -1.92 -8.89
N ASP A 47 12.15 -2.92 -8.08
CA ASP A 47 11.98 -4.32 -8.48
C ASP A 47 10.53 -4.77 -8.31
N ILE A 48 9.81 -4.88 -9.42
CA ILE A 48 8.41 -5.35 -9.47
C ILE A 48 8.25 -6.83 -9.14
N ARG A 49 9.30 -7.66 -9.31
CA ARG A 49 9.23 -9.09 -8.98
C ARG A 49 9.34 -9.33 -7.48
N ALA A 50 10.04 -8.44 -6.78
CA ALA A 50 10.13 -8.44 -5.33
C ALA A 50 8.90 -7.80 -4.64
N ARG A 51 7.97 -7.22 -5.41
CA ARG A 51 6.82 -6.49 -4.87
C ARG A 51 5.51 -7.22 -5.12
N ARG A 52 4.57 -6.99 -4.21
CA ARG A 52 3.19 -7.44 -4.37
C ARG A 52 2.47 -6.43 -5.25
N VAL A 53 1.68 -6.93 -6.19
CA VAL A 53 0.81 -6.12 -7.02
C VAL A 53 -0.64 -6.52 -6.80
N GLY A 54 -1.55 -5.61 -7.10
CA GLY A 54 -2.98 -5.86 -7.01
C GLY A 54 -3.79 -5.08 -8.03
N ILE A 55 -5.03 -5.51 -8.22
CA ILE A 55 -6.05 -4.79 -8.99
C ILE A 55 -7.19 -4.45 -8.02
N PHE A 56 -7.48 -3.17 -7.83
CA PHE A 56 -8.54 -2.68 -6.92
C PHE A 56 -8.50 -3.34 -5.52
N GLY A 57 -7.35 -3.31 -4.83
CA GLY A 57 -7.19 -3.87 -3.49
C GLY A 57 -7.17 -5.41 -3.40
N ARG A 58 -7.20 -6.13 -4.53
CA ARG A 58 -7.04 -7.59 -4.58
C ARG A 58 -5.68 -7.96 -5.14
N PHE A 59 -5.00 -8.95 -4.54
CA PHE A 59 -3.73 -9.43 -5.08
C PHE A 59 -3.90 -10.02 -6.48
N ALA A 60 -2.97 -9.67 -7.36
CA ALA A 60 -2.92 -10.12 -8.74
C ALA A 60 -1.50 -10.57 -9.07
N ALA A 61 -1.36 -11.44 -10.07
CA ALA A 61 -0.08 -11.75 -10.68
C ALA A 61 0.28 -10.70 -11.75
N LEU A 62 1.57 -10.57 -12.04
CA LEU A 62 2.06 -9.70 -13.13
C LEU A 62 1.50 -10.11 -14.51
N SER A 63 1.13 -11.37 -14.67
CA SER A 63 0.53 -11.93 -15.89
C SER A 63 -0.98 -11.75 -15.98
N ASP A 64 -1.65 -11.31 -14.92
CA ASP A 64 -3.11 -11.24 -14.93
C ASP A 64 -3.58 -10.18 -15.93
N PRO A 65 -4.67 -10.45 -16.68
CA PRO A 65 -5.20 -9.52 -17.65
C PRO A 65 -5.87 -8.34 -16.94
N VAL A 66 -5.58 -7.14 -17.44
CA VAL A 66 -6.21 -5.88 -16.97
C VAL A 66 -7.37 -5.50 -17.88
N LYS A 67 -8.38 -4.83 -17.32
CA LYS A 67 -9.57 -4.33 -18.02
C LYS A 67 -9.62 -2.80 -18.04
N ALA A 68 -10.52 -2.25 -18.85
CA ALA A 68 -10.81 -0.82 -18.83
C ALA A 68 -11.21 -0.37 -17.41
N PHE A 69 -10.61 0.74 -16.99
CA PHE A 69 -10.76 1.40 -15.69
C PHE A 69 -10.24 0.59 -14.51
N ASP A 70 -9.43 -0.45 -14.74
CA ASP A 70 -8.73 -1.10 -13.65
C ASP A 70 -7.71 -0.18 -13.01
N ARG A 71 -7.60 -0.28 -11.68
CA ARG A 71 -6.51 0.32 -10.91
C ARG A 71 -5.51 -0.75 -10.51
N VAL A 72 -4.33 -0.70 -11.13
CA VAL A 72 -3.16 -1.52 -10.80
C VAL A 72 -2.39 -0.86 -9.66
N GLU A 73 -2.24 -1.55 -8.55
CA GLU A 73 -1.58 -1.07 -7.33
C GLU A 73 -0.25 -1.81 -7.12
N ILE A 74 0.85 -1.08 -6.99
CA ILE A 74 2.18 -1.61 -6.63
C ILE A 74 2.43 -1.30 -5.15
N TYR A 75 2.40 -2.33 -4.30
CA TYR A 75 2.56 -2.15 -2.86
C TYR A 75 4.02 -1.88 -2.47
N ALA A 76 4.19 -1.05 -1.44
CA ALA A 76 5.49 -0.83 -0.80
C ALA A 76 6.00 -2.12 -0.12
N PRO A 77 7.33 -2.34 -0.10
CA PRO A 77 7.90 -3.39 0.73
C PRO A 77 7.54 -3.15 2.20
N LEU A 78 7.11 -4.20 2.88
CA LEU A 78 6.86 -4.14 4.32
C LEU A 78 8.19 -3.91 5.04
N PRO A 79 8.31 -2.90 5.92
CA PRO A 79 9.55 -2.58 6.61
C PRO A 79 9.94 -3.57 7.72
N GLU A 80 9.25 -4.71 7.90
CA GLU A 80 9.58 -5.65 8.97
C GLU A 80 9.61 -7.11 8.51
N ASP A 81 10.64 -7.82 8.97
CA ASP A 81 10.64 -9.26 9.14
C ASP A 81 9.43 -9.66 10.02
N PRO A 82 8.53 -10.53 9.55
CA PRO A 82 7.33 -10.96 10.27
C PRO A 82 7.56 -11.41 11.73
N LYS A 83 8.79 -11.83 12.05
CA LYS A 83 9.21 -12.33 13.36
C LYS A 83 9.41 -11.21 14.40
N GLU A 84 9.95 -10.07 13.99
CA GLU A 84 10.22 -8.92 14.86
C GLU A 84 8.92 -8.18 15.22
N GLY A 85 8.03 -7.99 14.24
CA GLY A 85 6.74 -7.33 14.43
C GLY A 85 5.76 -8.12 15.31
N ARG A 86 5.87 -9.46 15.35
CA ARG A 86 5.13 -10.29 16.31
C ARG A 86 5.67 -10.11 17.73
N ARG A 87 7.00 -10.03 17.92
CA ARG A 87 7.62 -9.76 19.23
C ARG A 87 7.22 -8.39 19.79
N ARG A 88 7.27 -7.33 18.97
CA ARG A 88 6.87 -5.97 19.39
C ARG A 88 5.40 -5.89 19.82
N ARG A 89 4.48 -6.50 19.06
CA ARG A 89 3.04 -6.53 19.41
C ARG A 89 2.74 -7.32 20.68
N ALA A 90 3.46 -8.41 20.92
CA ALA A 90 3.33 -9.18 22.16
C ALA A 90 3.81 -8.38 23.39
N ALA A 91 4.90 -7.61 23.26
CA ALA A 91 5.45 -6.79 24.33
C ALA A 91 4.57 -5.58 24.72
N VAL A 92 3.82 -5.01 23.77
CA VAL A 92 2.87 -3.92 24.07
C VAL A 92 1.63 -4.45 24.80
N LYS A 93 1.15 -5.66 24.46
CA LYS A 93 -0.05 -6.26 25.07
C LYS A 93 0.15 -6.64 26.54
N SER A 94 1.38 -6.87 26.99
CA SER A 94 1.70 -7.15 28.40
C SER A 94 1.85 -5.89 29.27
N ARG A 95 1.89 -4.69 28.66
CA ARG A 95 2.11 -3.42 29.35
C ARG A 95 0.84 -2.59 29.53
N ILE A 96 -0.29 -3.05 28.98
CA ILE A 96 -1.60 -2.42 29.16
C ILE A 96 -2.32 -3.14 30.32
N PRO A 97 -2.55 -2.48 31.47
CA PRO A 97 -3.30 -3.08 32.56
C PRO A 97 -4.73 -3.39 32.12
N ARG A 98 -5.17 -4.64 32.32
CA ARG A 98 -6.54 -5.08 32.03
C ARG A 98 -7.50 -4.68 33.16
N LYS A 99 -7.75 -3.37 33.34
CA LYS A 99 -8.92 -2.74 34.02
C LYS A 99 -8.57 -1.25 34.25
N CYS A 100 -9.49 -0.30 34.23
CA CYS A 100 -10.76 -0.27 34.97
C CYS A 100 -11.88 0.41 34.15
N GLY A 101 -13.11 -0.09 34.33
CA GLY A 101 -14.31 0.63 33.92
C GLY A 101 -14.65 1.78 34.87
N ALA A 102 -15.51 2.67 34.37
CA ALA A 102 -16.26 3.71 35.05
C ALA A 102 -15.47 4.84 35.76
N GLY A 103 -15.55 6.04 35.18
CA GLY A 103 -15.66 7.32 35.88
C GLY A 103 -14.45 7.86 36.67
N SER A 104 -13.66 8.76 36.05
CA SER A 104 -13.36 10.12 36.58
C SER A 104 -12.19 10.76 35.80
N ASP A 105 -12.47 11.95 35.29
CA ASP A 105 -11.67 12.79 34.36
C ASP A 105 -10.40 13.43 34.99
N ALA A 106 -9.86 12.84 36.06
CA ALA A 106 -8.75 13.42 36.83
C ALA A 106 -7.37 12.94 36.36
N ALA A 107 -7.29 11.77 35.71
CA ALA A 107 -6.03 11.19 35.26
C ALA A 107 -5.53 11.81 33.94
N PHE A 108 -6.45 12.20 33.05
CA PHE A 108 -6.09 12.77 31.75
C PHE A 108 -5.48 14.17 31.87
N ARG A 109 -6.04 15.03 32.74
CA ARG A 109 -5.53 16.39 33.00
C ARG A 109 -4.13 16.42 33.59
N ARG A 110 -3.77 15.43 34.42
CA ARG A 110 -2.43 15.35 35.03
C ARG A 110 -1.33 14.97 34.03
N CYS A 111 -1.69 14.26 32.95
CA CYS A 111 -0.74 13.83 31.93
C CYS A 111 -0.38 14.97 30.96
N VAL A 112 -1.37 15.76 30.53
CA VAL A 112 -1.16 16.85 29.57
C VAL A 112 -0.26 17.96 30.15
N GLN A 113 -0.37 18.24 31.45
CA GLN A 113 0.37 19.33 32.08
C GLN A 113 1.87 19.03 32.29
N ALA A 114 2.28 17.76 32.23
CA ALA A 114 3.68 17.35 32.37
C ALA A 114 4.47 17.41 31.04
N VAL A 115 3.80 17.61 29.90
CA VAL A 115 4.42 17.60 28.56
C VAL A 115 4.68 19.01 28.03
N LEU A 116 4.13 20.05 28.66
CA LEU A 116 4.30 21.46 28.26
C LEU A 116 5.26 22.24 29.17
N SER A 117 6.29 21.59 29.71
CA SER A 117 7.41 22.23 30.41
C SER A 117 8.72 21.88 29.73
#